data_AF-A0A7J0F104-F1
#
_entry.id   AF-A0A7J0F104-F1
#
_cell.length_a   1.000
_cell.length_b   1.000
_cell.length_c   1.000
_cell.angle_alpha   90.00
_cell.angle_beta   90.00
_cell.angle_gamma   90.00
#
_symmetry.space_group_name_H-M   'P 1'
#
loop_
_entity.id
_entity.type
_entity.pdbx_description
1 polymer ?
#
loop_
_entity_poly.entity_id
_entity_poly.type
_entity_poly.pdbx_seq_one_letter_code
_entity_poly.pdbx_strand_id
1 'polypeptide(L)' 'MASGGGNAPVAVEWHQRPPNPKNPIVFFDITIGTIPAGRIKMELFADIAPKTAENFRS' A
#
# COMPACT_ATOMS: atom_id res chain seq x y z
N MET A 1 -37.07 -8.34 -2.74
CA MET A 1 -36.97 -7.25 -3.71
C MET A 1 -35.67 -6.50 -3.41
N ALA A 2 -34.57 -6.55 -4.16
CA ALA A 2 -34.32 -7.02 -5.52
C ALA A 2 -33.12 -7.96 -5.56
N SER A 3 -33.26 -8.99 -6.38
CA SER A 3 -32.21 -9.84 -6.94
C SER A 3 -31.38 -9.07 -7.97
N GLY A 4 -30.06 -9.25 -7.95
CA GLY A 4 -29.12 -8.93 -9.03
C GLY A 4 -27.72 -9.23 -8.49
N GLY A 5 -26.98 -10.26 -8.90
CA GLY A 5 -26.87 -10.80 -10.25
C GLY A 5 -25.86 -9.96 -11.04
N GLY A 6 -24.57 -10.13 -10.75
CA GLY A 6 -23.49 -9.47 -11.46
C GLY A 6 -22.11 -9.87 -10.95
N ASN A 7 -21.49 -10.86 -11.59
CA ASN A 7 -20.07 -11.17 -11.45
C ASN A 7 -19.25 -10.09 -12.19
N ALA A 8 -19.20 -8.89 -11.63
CA ALA A 8 -18.20 -7.90 -12.01
C ALA A 8 -16.87 -8.30 -11.35
N PRO A 9 -15.70 -8.12 -11.99
CA PRO A 9 -14.44 -8.28 -11.26
C PRO A 9 -14.53 -7.31 -10.08
N VAL A 10 -14.46 -7.83 -8.86
CA VAL A 10 -14.35 -6.99 -7.66
C VAL A 10 -13.20 -6.05 -7.92
N ALA A 11 -13.49 -4.77 -8.17
CA ALA A 11 -12.43 -3.77 -8.26
C ALA A 11 -11.73 -3.86 -6.91
N VAL A 12 -10.46 -4.27 -6.91
CA VAL A 12 -9.72 -4.41 -5.67
C VAL A 12 -9.61 -3.01 -5.08
N GLU A 13 -10.39 -2.73 -4.05
CA GLU A 13 -10.33 -1.46 -3.33
C GLU A 13 -9.04 -1.45 -2.48
N TRP A 14 -7.92 -1.12 -3.12
CA TRP A 14 -6.59 -1.15 -2.50
C TRP A 14 -6.49 -0.29 -1.23
N HIS A 15 -7.26 0.80 -1.16
CA HIS A 15 -7.31 1.69 0.01
C HIS A 15 -7.98 1.07 1.25
N GLN A 16 -8.74 -0.01 1.07
CA GLN A 16 -9.40 -0.73 2.18
C GLN A 16 -8.69 -2.04 2.54
N ARG A 17 -7.55 -2.32 1.89
CA ARG A 17 -6.84 -3.56 2.12
C ARG A 17 -6.34 -3.62 3.57
N PRO A 18 -6.63 -4.69 4.33
CA PRO A 18 -6.06 -4.85 5.65
C PRO A 18 -4.53 -4.99 5.55
N PRO A 19 -3.76 -4.35 6.46
CA PRO A 19 -2.30 -4.47 6.46
C PRO A 19 -1.85 -5.91 6.59
N ASN A 20 -0.80 -6.29 5.87
CA ASN A 20 -0.21 -7.61 6.01
C ASN A 20 1.04 -7.53 6.90
N PRO A 21 1.08 -8.22 8.06
CA PRO A 21 2.25 -8.19 8.94
C PRO A 21 3.57 -8.69 8.30
N LYS A 22 3.47 -9.44 7.19
CA LYS A 22 4.64 -9.94 6.44
C LYS A 22 5.17 -8.95 5.41
N ASN A 23 4.38 -7.93 5.06
CA ASN A 23 4.78 -6.92 4.09
C ASN A 23 5.77 -5.94 4.74
N PRO A 24 6.86 -5.56 4.05
CA PRO A 24 7.80 -4.59 4.57
C PRO A 24 7.13 -3.23 4.80
N ILE A 25 7.49 -2.60 5.91
CA ILE A 25 7.13 -1.21 6.21
C ILE A 25 8.39 -0.37 6.06
N VAL A 26 8.31 0.69 5.27
CA VAL A 26 9.39 1.65 5.05
C VAL A 26 8.96 3.06 5.44
N PHE A 27 9.94 3.93 5.68
CA PHE A 27 9.71 5.28 6.14
C PHE A 27 10.47 6.29 5.32
N PHE A 28 9.83 7.40 4.98
CA PHE A 28 10.48 8.57 4.38
C PHE A 28 10.41 9.74 5.32
N ASP A 29 11.57 10.29 5.67
CA ASP A 29 11.68 11.58 6.33
C ASP A 29 11.69 12.67 5.26
N ILE A 30 10.69 13.55 5.30
CA ILE A 30 10.50 14.60 4.30
C ILE A 30 10.78 15.96 4.93
N THR A 31 11.52 16.78 4.20
CA THR A 31 11.81 18.20 4.50
C THR A 31 11.31 19.05 3.34
N ILE A 32 10.62 20.15 3.63
CA ILE A 32 10.16 21.12 2.64
C ILE A 32 10.97 22.41 2.85
N GLY A 33 11.83 22.73 1.87
CA GLY A 33 12.85 23.76 2.06
C GLY A 33 13.87 23.32 3.12
N THR A 34 13.95 24.07 4.22
CA THR A 34 14.80 23.75 5.37
C THR A 34 14.02 23.25 6.59
N ILE A 35 12.71 23.07 6.46
CA ILE A 35 11.81 22.72 7.58
C ILE A 35 11.42 21.23 7.47
N PRO A 36 11.67 20.41 8.51
CA PRO A 36 11.20 19.04 8.56
C PRO A 36 9.66 19.01 8.50
N ALA A 37 9.10 18.35 7.47
CA ALA A 37 7.67 18.23 7.26
C ALA A 37 7.08 17.00 7.97
N GLY A 38 7.91 15.99 8.24
CA GLY A 38 7.54 14.81 9.01
C GLY A 38 7.96 13.51 8.33
N ARG A 39 7.35 12.41 8.76
CA ARG A 39 7.67 11.05 8.32
C ARG A 39 6.46 10.38 7.67
N ILE A 40 6.60 9.93 6.43
CA ILE A 40 5.61 9.08 5.77
C ILE A 40 5.92 7.62 6.13
N LYS A 41 4.92 6.88 6.59
CA LYS A 41 4.97 5.43 6.80
C LYS A 41 4.27 4.74 5.63
N MET A 42 4.94 3.80 4.96
CA MET A 42 4.39 3.09 3.80
C MET A 42 4.56 1.57 3.94
N GLU A 43 3.52 0.82 3.58
CA GLU A 43 3.58 -0.63 3.41
C GLU A 43 3.85 -0.98 1.95
N LEU A 44 4.83 -1.84 1.71
CA LEU A 44 5.12 -2.38 0.38
C LEU A 44 4.43 -3.73 0.22
N PHE A 45 3.56 -3.85 -0.79
CA PHE A 45 2.80 -5.08 -1.05
C PHE A 45 3.67 -6.19 -1.67
N ALA A 46 4.61 -6.73 -0.88
CA ALA A 46 5.53 -7.79 -1.29
C ALA A 46 4.81 -9.09 -1.63
N ASP A 47 3.62 -9.32 -1.06
CA ASP A 47 2.77 -10.45 -1.41
C ASP A 47 2.16 -10.38 -2.82
N ILE A 48 2.09 -9.18 -3.40
CA ILE A 48 1.60 -8.95 -4.78
C ILE A 48 2.76 -8.71 -5.75
N ALA A 49 3.72 -7.87 -5.36
CA ALA A 49 4.86 -7.46 -6.19
C ALA A 49 6.19 -7.68 -5.45
N PRO A 50 6.62 -8.94 -5.25
CA PRO A 50 7.75 -9.28 -4.39
C PRO A 50 9.07 -8.64 -4.83
N LYS A 51 9.39 -8.72 -6.13
CA LYS A 51 10.63 -8.15 -6.68
C LYS A 51 10.67 -6.62 -6.56
N THR A 52 9.54 -5.97 -6.80
CA THR A 52 9.44 -4.51 -6.70
C THR A 52 9.55 -4.04 -5.25
N ALA A 53 8.88 -4.72 -4.32
CA ALA A 53 8.99 -4.42 -2.90
C ALA A 53 10.42 -4.64 -2.38
N GLU A 54 11.10 -5.67 -2.88
CA GLU A 54 12.51 -5.93 -2.55
C GLU A 54 13.46 -4.85 -3.08
N ASN A 55 13.30 -4.43 -4.34
CA ASN A 55 14.10 -3.36 -4.91
C ASN A 55 13.93 -2.03 -4.16
N PHE A 56 12.74 -1.76 -3.60
CA PHE A 56 12.46 -0.50 -2.91
C PHE A 56 12.87 -0.51 -1.42
N ARG A 57 12.86 -1.68 -0.77
CA ARG A 57 13.27 -1.81 0.64
C ARG A 57 14.78 -1.93 0.84
N SER A 58 15.53 -2.24 -0.22
CA SER A 58 16.99 -2.43 -0.21
C SER A 58 17.71 -1.09 -0.27
#